data_AF-A0A1Y0I5C3-F1
#
_entry.id   AF-A0A1Y0I5C3-F1
#
_cell.length_a   1.000
_cell.length_b   1.000
_cell.length_c   1.000
_cell.angle_alpha   90.00
_cell.angle_beta   90.00
_cell.angle_gamma   90.00
#
_symmetry.space_group_name_H-M   'P 1'
#
loop_
_entity.id
_entity.type
_entity.pdbx_description
1 polymer ?
#
loop_
_entity_poly.entity_id
_entity_poly.type
_entity_poly.pdbx_seq_one_letter_code
_entity_poly.pdbx_strand_id
1 'polypeptide(L)'
;MVAVLFVPRESVSIQGELKQFSSPGSSGKLTARHFCGECGSSVLGVAGAMPQFMAICSGSLDDSSWVKPQAQCWTARKQNWLDAISSGQDSAESMMTFDTIPDFKKMMGR
;
A
#
# COMPACT_ATOMS: atom_id res chain seq x y z
N MET A 1 1.43 -9.56 -0.94
CA MET A 1 0.76 -8.59 -0.03
C MET A 1 1.82 -7.60 0.41
N VAL A 2 1.52 -6.30 0.48
CA VAL A 2 2.46 -5.27 0.96
C VAL A 2 1.75 -4.38 1.95
N ALA A 3 2.40 -4.08 3.08
CA ALA A 3 1.89 -3.10 4.05
C ALA A 3 2.40 -1.72 3.68
N VAL A 4 1.48 -0.76 3.51
CA VAL A 4 1.78 0.61 3.12
C VAL A 4 1.16 1.60 4.10
N LEU A 5 1.85 2.73 4.28
CA LEU A 5 1.34 3.90 4.99
C LEU A 5 0.82 4.90 3.96
N PHE A 6 -0.44 5.29 4.09
CA PHE A 6 -1.02 6.36 3.27
C PHE A 6 -0.84 7.70 3.97
N VAL A 7 -0.06 8.58 3.36
CA VAL A 7 0.26 9.91 3.91
C VAL A 7 0.03 10.99 2.86
N PRO A 8 -0.32 12.24 3.27
CA PRO A 8 -0.40 13.36 2.34
C PRO A 8 0.92 13.55 1.60
N ARG A 9 0.85 13.81 0.29
CA ARG A 9 2.03 14.02 -0.56
C ARG A 9 2.96 15.11 -0.01
N GLU A 10 2.38 16.19 0.52
CA GLU A 10 3.11 17.32 1.10
C GLU A 10 3.86 17.00 2.40
N SER A 11 3.52 15.90 3.07
CA SER A 11 4.24 15.43 4.27
C SER A 11 5.50 14.61 3.96
N VAL A 12 5.78 14.36 2.67
CA VAL A 12 6.88 13.51 2.23
C VAL A 12 7.90 14.33 1.43
N SER A 13 9.16 14.23 1.85
CA SER A 13 10.30 14.69 1.06
C SER A 13 11.08 13.49 0.53
N ILE A 14 11.55 13.58 -0.71
CA ILE A 14 12.30 12.51 -1.38
C ILE A 14 13.68 13.06 -1.72
N GLN A 15 14.71 12.33 -1.29
CA GLN A 15 16.10 12.59 -1.63
C GLN A 15 16.66 11.41 -2.41
N GLY A 16 17.42 11.70 -3.47
CA GLY A 16 17.92 10.69 -4.40
C GLY A 16 16.96 10.37 -5.54
N GLU A 17 17.37 9.44 -6.41
CA GLU A 17 16.62 9.06 -7.60
C GLU A 17 15.90 7.72 -7.41
N LEU A 18 14.60 7.70 -7.70
CA LEU A 18 13.81 6.48 -7.73
C LEU A 18 13.43 6.15 -9.17
N LYS A 19 13.57 4.87 -9.55
CA LYS A 19 12.99 4.38 -10.80
C LYS A 19 11.49 4.22 -10.61
N GLN A 20 10.73 4.40 -11.69
CA GLN A 20 9.27 4.28 -11.67
C GLN A 20 8.77 3.31 -12.73
N PHE A 21 7.68 2.62 -12.40
CA PHE A 21 6.89 1.84 -13.35
C PHE A 21 5.41 2.15 -13.15
N SER A 22 4.70 2.43 -14.24
CA SER A 22 3.29 2.81 -14.22
C SER A 22 2.44 1.79 -14.95
N SER A 23 1.32 1.38 -14.34
CA SER A 23 0.34 0.50 -14.97
C SER A 23 -1.09 0.92 -14.62
N PRO A 24 -2.09 0.59 -15.45
CA PRO A 24 -3.49 0.84 -15.11
C PRO A 24 -3.90 0.09 -13.83
N GLY A 25 -4.45 0.82 -12.86
CA GLY A 25 -5.08 0.23 -11.68
C GLY A 25 -6.51 -0.26 -11.97
N SER A 26 -7.19 -0.84 -10.98
CA SER A 26 -8.57 -1.31 -11.13
C SER A 26 -9.58 -0.20 -11.47
N SER A 27 -9.22 1.06 -11.24
CA SER A 27 -10.01 2.24 -11.64
C SER A 27 -9.78 2.69 -13.08
N GLY A 28 -8.90 2.02 -13.83
CA GLY A 28 -8.46 2.44 -15.17
C GLY A 28 -7.42 3.58 -15.16
N LYS A 29 -7.25 4.28 -14.03
CA LYS A 29 -6.21 5.31 -13.89
C LYS A 29 -4.84 4.69 -13.66
N LEU A 30 -3.80 5.32 -14.18
CA LEU A 30 -2.41 4.89 -13.98
C LEU A 30 -2.05 4.94 -12.49
N THR A 31 -1.40 3.89 -12.02
CA THR A 31 -0.78 3.78 -10.70
C THR A 31 0.72 3.64 -10.92
N ALA A 32 1.50 4.52 -10.30
CA ALA A 32 2.95 4.53 -10.38
C ALA A 32 3.54 3.86 -9.14
N ARG A 33 4.41 2.87 -9.33
CA ARG A 33 5.27 2.31 -8.28
C ARG A 33 6.67 2.88 -8.45
N HIS A 34 7.22 3.42 -7.37
CA HIS A 34 8.58 3.92 -7.30
C HIS A 34 9.44 2.96 -6.46
N PHE A 35 10.64 2.68 -6.93
CA PHE A 35 11.53 1.69 -6.34
C PHE A 35 13.00 2.11 -6.48
N CYS A 36 13.85 1.58 -5.60
CA CYS A 36 15.29 1.81 -5.67
C CYS A 36 15.85 1.20 -6.95
N GLY A 37 16.57 2.00 -7.73
CA GLY A 37 17.11 1.58 -9.02
C GLY A 37 18.27 0.58 -8.94
N GLU A 38 18.86 0.42 -7.75
CA GLU A 38 20.02 -0.43 -7.48
C GLU A 38 19.60 -1.80 -6.92
N CYS A 39 18.76 -1.82 -5.88
CA CYS A 39 18.35 -3.06 -5.21
C CYS A 39 16.94 -3.56 -5.60
N GLY A 40 16.15 -2.74 -6.29
CA GLY A 40 14.79 -3.09 -6.73
C GLY A 40 13.71 -2.98 -5.66
N SER A 41 14.05 -2.64 -4.41
CA SER A 41 13.10 -2.51 -3.32
C SER A 41 12.05 -1.44 -3.59
N SER A 42 10.78 -1.76 -3.33
CA SER A 42 9.68 -0.79 -3.45
C SER A 42 9.76 0.24 -2.33
N VAL A 43 9.63 1.52 -2.67
CA VAL A 43 9.73 2.64 -1.73
C VAL A 43 8.37 3.31 -1.55
N LEU A 44 7.70 3.65 -2.65
CA LEU A 44 6.38 4.26 -2.58
C LEU A 44 5.51 3.99 -3.81
N GLY A 45 4.21 4.17 -3.65
CA GLY A 45 3.22 4.15 -4.72
C GLY A 45 2.40 5.43 -4.79
N VAL A 46 1.99 5.80 -6.00
CA VAL A 46 1.05 6.90 -6.24
C VAL A 46 -0.07 6.38 -7.12
N ALA A 47 -1.28 6.33 -6.59
CA ALA A 47 -2.47 5.98 -7.36
C ALA A 47 -3.01 7.23 -8.07
N GLY A 48 -3.15 7.22 -9.39
CA GLY A 48 -3.74 8.35 -10.13
C GLY A 48 -5.19 8.66 -9.75
N ALA A 49 -5.86 7.75 -9.03
CA ALA A 49 -7.17 7.99 -8.42
C ALA A 49 -7.11 8.90 -7.18
N MET A 50 -5.95 9.00 -6.52
CA MET A 50 -5.69 9.74 -5.29
C MET A 50 -4.27 10.35 -5.31
N PRO A 51 -3.95 11.24 -6.27
CA PRO A 51 -2.60 11.75 -6.46
C PRO A 51 -2.08 12.64 -5.32
N GLN A 52 -2.98 13.12 -4.45
CA GLN A 52 -2.64 13.91 -3.27
C GLN A 52 -2.06 13.06 -2.12
N PHE A 53 -2.11 11.74 -2.22
CA PHE A 53 -1.54 10.83 -1.23
C PHE A 53 -0.38 10.02 -1.82
N MET A 54 0.56 9.65 -0.96
CA MET A 54 1.61 8.67 -1.23
C MET A 54 1.40 7.45 -0.36
N ALA A 55 1.57 6.27 -0.95
CA ALA A 55 1.57 4.99 -0.25
C ALA A 55 3.03 4.58 0.00
N ILE A 56 3.57 4.86 1.17
CA ILE A 56 4.96 4.51 1.54
C ILE A 56 5.02 3.03 1.92
N CYS A 57 5.97 2.28 1.36
CA CYS A 57 6.16 0.88 1.72
C CYS A 57 6.75 0.80 3.14
N SER A 58 6.05 0.13 4.07
CA SER A 58 6.53 -0.01 5.46
C SER A 58 7.91 -0.66 5.56
N GLY A 59 8.22 -1.61 4.65
CA GLY A 59 9.53 -2.25 4.59
C GLY A 59 10.68 -1.36 4.10
N SER A 60 10.40 -0.13 3.64
CA SER A 60 11.44 0.86 3.33
C SER A 60 11.70 1.84 4.48
N LEU A 61 11.04 1.67 5.63
CA LEU A 61 11.30 2.47 6.84
C LEU A 61 12.40 1.83 7.67
N ASP A 62 13.28 2.66 8.24
CA ASP A 62 14.33 2.19 9.15
C ASP A 62 13.74 1.59 10.45
N ASP A 63 12.65 2.18 10.95
CA ASP A 63 11.83 1.65 12.04
C ASP A 63 10.37 1.58 11.61
N SER A 64 9.84 0.36 11.56
CA SER A 64 8.43 0.06 11.26
C SER A 64 7.70 -0.59 12.44
N SER A 65 8.31 -0.66 13.62
CA SER A 65 7.74 -1.32 14.81
C SER A 65 6.41 -0.71 15.30
N TRP A 66 6.22 0.58 15.00
CA TRP A 66 5.01 1.34 15.33
C TRP A 66 3.87 1.17 14.30
N VAL A 67 4.17 0.58 13.13
CA VAL A 67 3.19 0.43 12.05
C VAL A 67 2.22 -0.69 12.41
N LYS A 68 0.98 -0.31 12.72
CA LYS A 68 -0.13 -1.24 12.92
C LYS A 68 -1.03 -1.17 11.69
N PRO A 69 -1.20 -2.26 10.92
CA PRO A 69 -2.10 -2.20 9.79
C PRO A 69 -3.53 -1.96 10.31
N GLN A 70 -4.32 -1.18 9.56
CA GLN A 70 -5.67 -0.80 9.95
C GLN A 70 -6.73 -1.39 9.01
N ALA A 71 -6.30 -1.72 7.78
CA ALA A 71 -7.15 -2.23 6.74
C ALA A 71 -6.38 -3.21 5.84
N GLN A 72 -7.12 -4.12 5.21
CA GLN A 72 -6.63 -4.97 4.13
C GLN A 72 -7.36 -4.63 2.84
N CYS A 73 -6.60 -4.39 1.78
CA CYS A 73 -7.18 -4.07 0.49
C CYS A 73 -6.98 -5.22 -0.51
N TRP A 74 -7.93 -5.40 -1.42
CA TRP A 74 -7.97 -6.45 -2.47
C TRP A 74 -8.02 -7.89 -1.93
N THR A 75 -8.74 -8.10 -0.83
CA THR A 75 -8.90 -9.41 -0.19
C THR A 75 -9.60 -10.44 -1.08
N ALA A 76 -10.45 -10.02 -2.01
CA ALA A 76 -11.06 -10.91 -3.00
C ALA A 76 -10.03 -11.61 -3.92
N ARG A 77 -8.79 -11.10 -4.00
CA ARG A 77 -7.68 -11.73 -4.75
C ARG A 77 -6.65 -12.40 -3.84
N LYS A 78 -6.97 -12.58 -2.55
CA LYS A 78 -6.14 -13.32 -1.59
C LYS A 78 -5.83 -14.70 -2.15
N GLN A 79 -4.56 -15.11 -2.03
CA GLN A 79 -4.12 -16.42 -2.48
C GLN A 79 -4.39 -17.47 -1.40
N ASN A 80 -4.87 -18.65 -1.79
CA ASN A 80 -5.29 -19.70 -0.85
C ASN A 80 -4.17 -20.17 0.10
N TRP A 81 -2.89 -20.08 -0.30
CA TRP A 81 -1.77 -20.44 0.57
C TRP A 81 -1.63 -19.52 1.79
N LEU A 82 -2.24 -18.34 1.78
CA LEU A 82 -2.29 -17.46 2.94
C LEU A 82 -3.10 -18.08 4.09
N ASP A 83 -4.11 -18.90 3.79
CA ASP A 83 -4.90 -19.59 4.83
C ASP A 83 -4.07 -20.69 5.51
N ALA A 84 -3.21 -21.37 4.76
CA ALA A 84 -2.33 -22.41 5.30
C ALA A 84 -1.31 -21.84 6.30
N ILE A 85 -0.75 -20.65 6.02
CA ILE A 85 0.26 -20.02 6.90
C ILE A 85 -0.33 -19.15 8.01
N SER A 86 -1.63 -18.83 7.95
CA SER A 86 -2.32 -18.01 8.97
C SER A 86 -2.95 -18.85 10.09
N SER A 87 -2.71 -20.16 10.10
CA SER A 87 -3.06 -21.07 11.19
C SER A 87 -2.25 -20.78 12.46
N GLY A 88 -2.54 -19.64 13.11
CA GLY A 88 -1.87 -19.21 14.35
C GLY A 88 -1.80 -17.69 14.59
N GLN A 89 -2.48 -16.84 13.81
CA GLN A 89 -2.50 -15.39 14.04
C GLN A 89 -3.93 -14.86 14.21
N ASP A 90 -4.42 -14.88 15.45
CA ASP A 90 -5.77 -14.47 15.89
C ASP A 90 -6.05 -12.95 15.82
N SER A 91 -5.17 -12.14 15.24
CA SER A 91 -5.33 -10.66 15.25
C SER A 91 -5.89 -10.06 13.96
N ALA A 92 -6.22 -10.86 12.94
CA ALA A 92 -6.74 -10.36 11.67
C ALA A 92 -8.26 -10.08 11.68
N GLU A 93 -9.00 -10.56 12.68
CA GLU A 93 -10.48 -10.57 12.68
C GLU A 93 -11.15 -9.20 12.83
N SER A 94 -10.42 -8.12 13.18
CA SER A 94 -11.00 -6.79 13.35
C SER A 94 -10.55 -5.74 12.32
N MET A 95 -9.81 -6.12 11.28
CA MET A 95 -9.35 -5.21 10.23
C MET A 95 -10.42 -4.99 9.17
N MET A 96 -10.63 -3.72 8.78
CA MET A 96 -11.54 -3.41 7.68
C MET A 96 -11.00 -3.95 6.36
N THR A 97 -11.81 -4.66 5.59
CA THR A 97 -11.44 -5.19 4.28
C THR A 97 -12.07 -4.34 3.17
N PHE A 98 -11.28 -4.02 2.14
CA PHE A 98 -11.72 -3.22 1.00
C PHE A 98 -11.30 -3.88 -0.31
N ASP A 99 -12.25 -4.27 -1.15
CA ASP A 99 -11.91 -4.88 -2.44
C ASP A 99 -11.64 -3.84 -3.55
N THR A 100 -12.00 -2.58 -3.31
CA THR A 100 -11.88 -1.51 -4.31
C THR A 100 -11.39 -0.18 -3.73
N ILE A 101 -10.70 0.62 -4.57
CA ILE A 101 -10.25 1.98 -4.22
C ILE A 101 -11.41 2.92 -3.84
N PRO A 102 -12.58 2.90 -4.51
CA PRO A 102 -13.73 3.70 -4.09
C PRO A 102 -14.13 3.55 -2.62
N ASP A 103 -14.11 2.33 -2.08
CA ASP A 103 -14.48 2.08 -0.68
C ASP A 103 -13.39 2.58 0.27
N PHE A 104 -12.12 2.36 -0.08
CA PHE A 104 -10.98 2.94 0.65
C PHE A 104 -10.99 4.47 0.65
N LYS A 105 -11.36 5.10 -0.46
CA LYS A 105 -11.45 6.57 -0.58
C LYS A 105 -12.55 7.16 0.32
N LYS A 106 -13.67 6.46 0.51
CA LYS A 106 -14.74 6.87 1.44
C LYS A 106 -14.28 6.82 2.89
N MET A 107 -13.37 5.91 3.26
CA MET A 107 -12.78 5.85 4.60
C MET A 107 -11.82 7.03 4.85
N MET A 108 -10.96 7.34 3.87
CA MET A 108 -9.94 8.40 3.99
C MET A 108 -10.49 9.83 3.91
N GLY A 109 -11.74 10.01 3.49
CA GLY A 109 -12.42 11.30 3.38
C GLY A 109 -13.48 11.55 4.46
N ARG A 110 -13.45 10.78 5.54
CA ARG A 110 -14.24 11.01 6.76
C ARG A 110 -13.38 11.67 7.83
#